data_AF-A0A8C3SK14-F1
#
_entry.id   AF-A0A8C3SK14-F1
#
_cell.length_a   1.000
_cell.length_b   1.000
_cell.length_c   1.000
_cell.angle_alpha   90.00
_cell.angle_beta   90.00
_cell.angle_gamma   90.00
#
_symmetry.space_group_name_H-M   'P 1'
#
loop_
_entity.id
_entity.type
_entity.pdbx_description
1 polymer ?
#
loop_
_entity_poly.entity_id
_entity_poly.type
_entity_poly.pdbx_seq_one_letter_code
_entity_poly.pdbx_strand_id
1 'polypeptide(L)'
;MGAATSLLSQQDPEQLAATGQTRPVKEQATDVRDLELLRQRELAERKSRAFQRGSRHSRFGGSYVVQGLKSIGDRDLVFHKGLHNLKEHSHDLGKEPRRVPKRRQPAREPEPRRRSALNVRLFLREFCGDFLESCYNPLMRLVKVSAGRAGTAGSL
;
A
#
# COMPACT_ATOMS: atom_id res chain seq x y z
N MET A 1 9.20 26.87 -6.66
CA MET A 1 9.37 25.75 -7.62
C MET A 1 9.24 24.35 -6.99
N GLY A 2 9.57 24.12 -5.72
CA GLY A 2 9.54 22.76 -5.14
C GLY A 2 8.16 22.07 -4.99
N ALA A 3 7.07 22.83 -4.88
CA ALA A 3 5.73 22.27 -4.69
C ALA A 3 5.18 21.57 -5.95
N ALA A 4 5.38 22.15 -7.13
CA ALA A 4 4.89 21.58 -8.40
C ALA A 4 5.62 20.28 -8.77
N THR A 5 6.94 20.21 -8.54
CA THR A 5 7.73 18.99 -8.80
C THR A 5 7.32 17.84 -7.88
N SER A 6 7.07 18.12 -6.60
CA SER A 6 6.59 17.11 -5.65
C SER A 6 5.20 16.58 -6.04
N LEU A 7 4.29 17.47 -6.45
CA LEU A 7 2.95 17.08 -6.91
C LEU A 7 2.99 16.20 -8.16
N LEU A 8 3.81 16.54 -9.15
CA LEU A 8 3.97 15.75 -10.38
C LEU A 8 4.64 14.41 -10.12
N SER A 9 5.64 14.35 -9.21
CA SER A 9 6.38 13.12 -8.90
C SER A 9 5.53 12.01 -8.27
N GLN A 10 4.37 12.37 -7.73
CA GLN A 10 3.44 11.44 -7.08
C GLN A 10 2.33 10.96 -8.03
N GLN A 11 2.23 11.48 -9.26
CA GLN A 11 1.17 11.12 -10.21
C GLN A 11 1.68 10.18 -11.30
N ASP A 12 0.79 9.32 -11.78
CA ASP A 12 1.04 8.50 -12.98
C ASP A 12 0.77 9.33 -14.24
N PRO A 13 1.76 9.50 -15.13
CA PRO A 13 1.61 10.39 -16.29
C PRO A 13 0.51 9.90 -17.25
N GLU A 14 0.39 8.59 -17.47
CA GLU A 14 -0.65 8.00 -18.31
C GLU A 14 -2.05 8.27 -17.74
N GLN A 15 -2.22 8.10 -16.42
CA GLN A 15 -3.51 8.34 -15.76
C GLN A 15 -3.85 9.84 -15.69
N LEU A 16 -2.85 10.69 -15.53
CA LEU A 16 -3.02 12.14 -15.51
C LEU A 16 -3.47 12.65 -16.89
N ALA A 17 -2.84 12.18 -17.97
CA ALA A 17 -3.20 12.54 -19.34
C ALA A 17 -4.63 12.09 -19.71
N ALA A 18 -5.05 10.91 -19.25
CA ALA A 18 -6.40 10.39 -19.44
C ALA A 18 -7.47 11.05 -18.54
N THR A 19 -7.07 11.92 -17.59
CA THR A 19 -8.02 12.53 -16.65
C THR A 19 -8.98 13.49 -17.36
N GLY A 20 -10.28 13.29 -17.17
CA GLY A 20 -11.34 14.14 -17.76
C GLY A 20 -11.74 13.76 -19.19
N GLN A 21 -11.13 12.73 -19.77
CA GLN A 21 -11.62 12.15 -21.02
C GLN A 21 -12.84 11.27 -20.76
N THR A 22 -13.80 11.27 -21.69
CA THR A 22 -14.97 10.39 -21.64
C THR A 22 -14.48 8.95 -21.73
N ARG A 23 -14.53 8.22 -20.62
CA ARG A 23 -14.08 6.82 -20.61
C ARG A 23 -15.01 5.97 -21.48
N PRO A 24 -14.47 5.12 -22.36
CA PRO A 24 -15.30 4.20 -23.14
C PRO A 24 -16.09 3.28 -22.20
N VAL A 25 -17.32 2.94 -22.61
CA VAL A 25 -18.24 2.10 -21.81
C VAL A 25 -17.60 0.79 -21.35
N LYS A 26 -16.69 0.23 -22.17
CA LYS A 26 -15.94 -0.99 -21.87
C LYS A 26 -15.01 -0.85 -20.66
N GLU A 27 -14.31 0.28 -20.53
CA GLU A 27 -13.41 0.55 -19.39
C GLU A 27 -14.20 0.81 -18.11
N GLN A 28 -15.36 1.46 -18.22
CA GLN A 28 -16.23 1.65 -17.06
C GLN A 28 -16.75 0.30 -16.52
N ALA A 29 -17.12 -0.62 -17.41
CA ALA A 29 -17.55 -1.95 -17.02
C ALA A 29 -16.44 -2.76 -16.33
N THR A 30 -15.18 -2.65 -16.79
CA THR A 30 -14.04 -3.28 -16.11
C THR A 30 -13.77 -2.65 -14.75
N ASP A 31 -13.82 -1.32 -14.65
CA ASP A 31 -13.63 -0.60 -13.38
C ASP A 31 -14.68 -1.04 -12.34
N VAL A 32 -15.95 -1.15 -12.74
CA VAL A 32 -17.03 -1.63 -11.86
C VAL A 32 -16.77 -3.06 -11.39
N ARG A 33 -16.35 -3.95 -12.29
CA ARG A 33 -16.01 -5.33 -11.95
C ARG A 33 -14.85 -5.41 -10.95
N ASP A 34 -13.81 -4.59 -11.14
CA ASP A 34 -12.67 -4.53 -10.22
C ASP A 34 -13.09 -4.02 -8.83
N LEU A 35 -13.96 -3.01 -8.77
CA LEU A 35 -14.54 -2.52 -7.52
C LEU A 35 -15.36 -3.59 -6.80
N GLU A 36 -16.15 -4.39 -7.53
CA GLU A 36 -16.90 -5.51 -6.96
C GLU A 36 -15.97 -6.58 -6.36
N LEU A 37 -14.88 -6.92 -7.06
CA LEU A 37 -13.87 -7.86 -6.56
C LEU A 37 -13.21 -7.34 -5.27
N LEU A 38 -12.85 -6.06 -5.23
CA LEU A 38 -12.29 -5.43 -4.01
C LEU A 38 -13.28 -5.49 -2.85
N ARG A 39 -14.57 -5.19 -3.10
CA ARG A 39 -15.62 -5.28 -2.09
C ARG A 39 -15.80 -6.71 -1.57
N GLN A 40 -15.77 -7.70 -2.46
CA GLN A 40 -15.86 -9.11 -2.06
C GLN A 40 -14.68 -9.52 -1.18
N ARG A 41 -13.46 -9.11 -1.54
CA ARG A 41 -12.26 -9.33 -0.73
C ARG A 41 -12.39 -8.71 0.66
N GLU A 42 -12.82 -7.45 0.73
CA GLU A 42 -13.03 -6.76 2.02
C GLU A 42 -14.08 -7.48 2.88
N LEU A 43 -15.19 -7.91 2.28
CA LEU A 43 -16.22 -8.68 2.99
C LEU A 43 -15.70 -10.03 3.48
N ALA A 44 -14.89 -10.73 2.68
CA ALA A 44 -14.26 -11.98 3.07
C ALA A 44 -13.29 -11.78 4.24
N GLU A 45 -12.45 -10.73 4.19
CA GLU A 45 -11.55 -10.37 5.29
C GLU A 45 -12.30 -9.94 6.55
N ARG A 46 -13.42 -9.21 6.41
CA ARG A 46 -14.27 -8.84 7.54
C ARG A 46 -14.92 -10.06 8.18
N LYS A 47 -15.38 -11.02 7.37
CA LYS A 47 -15.95 -12.30 7.84
C LYS A 47 -14.90 -13.17 8.52
N SER A 48 -13.70 -13.28 7.97
CA SER A 48 -12.61 -14.06 8.59
C SER A 48 -12.20 -13.45 9.94
N ARG A 49 -12.07 -12.12 10.02
CA ARG A 49 -11.81 -11.41 11.29
C ARG A 49 -12.94 -11.59 12.29
N ALA A 50 -14.20 -11.59 11.85
CA ALA A 50 -15.34 -11.86 12.72
C ALA A 50 -15.34 -13.30 13.26
N PHE A 51 -14.97 -14.28 12.42
CA PHE A 51 -14.84 -15.68 12.82
C PHE A 51 -13.68 -15.92 13.80
N GLN A 52 -12.58 -15.18 13.63
CA GLN A 52 -11.44 -15.18 14.55
C GLN A 52 -11.74 -14.47 15.89
N ARG A 53 -12.82 -13.69 15.99
CA ARG A 53 -13.23 -13.07 17.26
C ARG A 53 -14.21 -13.99 17.97
N GLY A 54 -13.91 -14.31 19.22
CA GLY A 54 -14.87 -15.00 20.08
C GLY A 54 -16.14 -14.17 20.29
N SER A 55 -17.28 -14.86 20.46
CA SER A 55 -18.55 -14.23 20.87
C SER A 55 -18.47 -13.55 22.26
N ARG A 56 -17.44 -13.88 23.05
CA ARG A 56 -17.23 -13.41 24.41
C ARG A 56 -16.16 -12.32 24.48
N HIS A 57 -16.15 -11.58 25.58
CA HIS A 57 -15.17 -10.51 25.81
C HIS A 57 -13.73 -11.06 25.86
N SER A 58 -12.75 -10.20 25.54
CA SER A 58 -11.32 -10.56 25.45
C SER A 58 -10.75 -11.22 26.71
N ARG A 59 -11.21 -10.82 27.90
CA ARG A 59 -10.78 -11.41 29.18
C ARG A 59 -11.31 -12.84 29.44
N PHE A 60 -12.27 -13.32 28.65
CA PHE A 60 -12.79 -14.68 28.80
C PHE A 60 -11.95 -15.63 27.95
N GLY A 61 -10.90 -16.19 28.57
CA GLY A 61 -10.00 -17.13 27.92
C GLY A 61 -10.52 -18.58 27.91
N GLY A 62 -11.34 -18.95 28.90
CA GLY A 62 -11.59 -20.36 29.21
C GLY A 62 -10.31 -21.08 29.64
N SER A 63 -10.43 -22.34 30.08
CA SER A 63 -9.28 -23.23 30.25
C SER A 63 -9.65 -24.58 29.67
N TYR A 64 -8.88 -25.03 28.69
CA TYR A 64 -9.11 -26.26 27.96
C TYR A 64 -7.89 -27.15 28.05
N VAL A 65 -8.08 -28.47 28.09
CA VAL A 65 -6.98 -29.45 27.96
C VAL A 65 -7.04 -30.03 26.55
N VAL A 66 -5.98 -29.85 25.77
CA VAL A 66 -5.89 -30.34 24.40
C VAL A 66 -5.21 -31.70 24.43
N GLN A 67 -6.01 -32.76 24.27
CA GLN A 67 -5.52 -34.14 24.24
C GLN A 67 -4.72 -34.38 22.95
N GLY A 68 -3.61 -35.12 23.05
CA GLY A 68 -2.76 -35.47 21.91
C GLY A 68 -1.75 -34.39 21.48
N LEU A 69 -1.84 -33.18 22.03
CA LEU A 69 -0.82 -32.14 21.88
C LEU A 69 -0.02 -32.00 23.17
N LYS A 70 1.25 -32.37 23.11
CA LYS A 70 2.15 -32.26 24.26
C LYS A 70 2.57 -30.81 24.47
N SER A 71 2.66 -30.43 25.74
CA SER A 71 3.24 -29.16 26.16
C SER A 71 4.77 -29.18 25.95
N ILE A 72 5.48 -28.16 26.44
CA ILE A 72 6.96 -28.11 26.43
C ILE A 72 7.57 -29.33 27.18
N GLY A 73 6.78 -30.08 27.96
CA GLY A 73 7.12 -31.41 28.47
C GLY A 73 6.02 -32.46 28.18
N ASP A 74 6.12 -33.65 28.76
CA ASP A 74 5.27 -34.83 28.42
C ASP A 74 3.79 -34.75 28.83
N ARG A 75 3.35 -33.63 29.41
CA ARG A 75 1.96 -33.39 29.81
C ARG A 75 1.15 -32.81 28.67
N ASP A 76 -0.15 -33.03 28.71
CA ASP A 76 -1.06 -32.48 27.72
C ASP A 76 -1.16 -30.95 27.84
N LEU A 77 -1.35 -30.26 26.72
CA LEU A 77 -1.35 -28.79 26.66
C LEU A 77 -2.60 -28.20 27.34
N VAL A 78 -2.39 -27.30 28.29
CA VAL A 78 -3.45 -26.45 28.85
C VAL A 78 -3.53 -25.16 28.04
N PHE A 79 -4.70 -24.89 27.45
CA PHE A 79 -4.95 -23.75 26.57
C PHE A 79 -5.92 -22.76 27.22
N HIS A 80 -5.49 -21.51 27.35
CA HIS A 80 -6.26 -20.43 28.00
C HIS A 80 -6.80 -19.38 27.01
N LYS A 81 -6.85 -19.70 25.72
CA LYS A 81 -7.42 -18.83 24.68
C LYS A 81 -8.66 -19.49 24.09
N GLY A 82 -9.49 -18.70 23.41
CA GLY A 82 -10.66 -19.24 22.71
C GLY A 82 -10.27 -20.28 21.66
N LEU A 83 -11.08 -21.34 21.52
CA LEU A 83 -10.83 -22.51 20.65
C LEU A 83 -10.55 -22.16 19.18
N HIS A 84 -11.04 -21.01 18.70
CA HIS A 84 -10.74 -20.50 17.36
C HIS A 84 -9.24 -20.24 17.13
N ASN A 85 -8.47 -19.97 18.19
CA ASN A 85 -7.03 -19.75 18.13
C ASN A 85 -6.21 -21.04 18.20
N LEU A 86 -6.83 -22.21 18.37
CA LEU A 86 -6.10 -23.47 18.53
C LEU A 86 -5.41 -23.90 17.22
N LYS A 87 -5.99 -23.58 16.06
CA LYS A 87 -5.42 -23.92 14.74
C LYS A 87 -4.06 -23.26 14.48
N GLU A 88 -3.81 -22.11 15.09
CA GLU A 88 -2.57 -21.34 14.97
C GLU A 88 -1.68 -21.52 16.22
N HIS A 89 -1.91 -22.57 17.01
CA HIS A 89 -1.13 -22.78 18.21
C HIS A 89 0.33 -23.15 17.87
N SER A 90 1.26 -22.36 18.39
CA SER A 90 2.69 -22.63 18.37
C SER A 90 3.25 -22.43 19.78
N HIS A 91 4.23 -23.24 20.17
CA HIS A 91 4.95 -23.08 21.44
C HIS A 91 5.78 -21.77 21.50
N ASP A 92 5.98 -21.13 20.36
CA ASP A 92 6.65 -19.83 20.26
C ASP A 92 5.68 -18.64 20.38
N LEU A 93 4.37 -18.88 20.58
CA LEU A 93 3.38 -17.83 20.78
C LEU A 93 3.76 -16.93 21.97
N GLY A 94 4.07 -15.66 21.69
CA GLY A 94 4.45 -14.66 22.69
C GLY A 94 5.96 -14.44 22.81
N LYS A 95 6.79 -15.19 22.09
CA LYS A 95 8.21 -14.86 21.93
C LYS A 95 8.34 -13.66 21.00
N GLU A 96 9.16 -12.67 21.38
CA GLU A 96 9.43 -11.56 20.47
C GLU A 96 10.19 -12.06 19.23
N PRO A 97 9.71 -11.75 18.01
CA PRO A 97 10.41 -12.13 16.80
C PRO A 97 11.77 -11.41 16.73
N ARG A 98 12.80 -12.15 16.31
CA ARG A 98 14.14 -11.58 16.15
C ARG A 98 14.11 -10.46 15.10
N ARG A 99 14.67 -9.30 15.44
CA ARG A 99 14.78 -8.15 14.53
C ARG A 99 15.54 -8.53 13.26
N VAL A 100 14.87 -8.44 12.11
CA VAL A 100 15.48 -8.64 10.79
C VAL A 100 16.09 -7.31 10.29
N PRO A 101 17.37 -7.28 9.87
CA PRO A 101 18.00 -6.09 9.31
C PRO A 101 17.23 -5.55 8.09
N LYS A 102 17.16 -4.22 7.94
CA LYS A 102 16.35 -3.53 6.92
C LYS A 102 16.57 -4.03 5.48
N ARG A 103 17.80 -4.43 5.13
CA ARG A 103 18.16 -4.95 3.79
C ARG A 103 17.66 -6.38 3.51
N ARG A 104 17.34 -7.16 4.55
CA ARG A 104 16.82 -8.54 4.45
C ARG A 104 15.32 -8.63 4.69
N GLN A 105 14.65 -7.49 4.88
CA GLN A 105 13.20 -7.46 5.00
C GLN A 105 12.58 -7.77 3.63
N PRO A 106 11.45 -8.50 3.58
CA PRO A 106 10.72 -8.70 2.33
C PRO A 106 10.39 -7.34 1.71
N ALA A 107 10.41 -7.28 0.38
CA ALA A 107 10.04 -6.06 -0.33
C ALA A 107 8.62 -5.65 0.10
N ARG A 108 8.47 -4.41 0.58
CA ARG A 108 7.15 -3.87 0.88
C ARG A 108 6.37 -3.86 -0.42
N GLU A 109 5.16 -4.42 -0.41
CA GLU A 109 4.26 -4.32 -1.55
C GLU A 109 4.15 -2.85 -1.97
N PRO A 110 4.15 -2.55 -3.28
CA PRO A 110 4.02 -1.19 -3.75
C PRO A 110 2.73 -0.61 -3.18
N GLU A 111 2.86 0.40 -2.33
CA GLU A 111 1.71 1.16 -1.84
C GLU A 111 0.87 1.62 -3.04
N PRO A 112 -0.46 1.53 -2.97
CA PRO A 112 -1.31 2.08 -4.01
C PRO A 112 -0.92 3.55 -4.22
N ARG A 113 -0.48 3.90 -5.43
CA ARG A 113 -0.01 5.25 -5.75
C ARG A 113 -1.09 6.26 -5.35
N ARG A 114 -0.75 7.19 -4.46
CA ARG A 114 -1.69 8.19 -3.96
C ARG A 114 -2.13 9.08 -5.12
N ARG A 115 -3.42 9.01 -5.46
CA ARG A 115 -4.03 9.89 -6.45
C ARG A 115 -4.43 11.21 -5.79
N SER A 116 -4.08 12.33 -6.42
CA SER A 116 -4.64 13.62 -6.01
C SER A 116 -6.13 13.71 -6.38
N ALA A 117 -6.84 14.64 -5.74
CA ALA A 117 -8.26 14.87 -6.02
C ALA A 117 -8.49 15.19 -7.52
N LEU A 118 -9.68 14.87 -8.03
CA LEU A 118 -9.97 14.96 -9.47
C LEU A 118 -9.72 16.36 -10.05
N ASN A 119 -10.13 17.41 -9.33
CA ASN A 119 -9.90 18.80 -9.68
C ASN A 119 -8.39 19.14 -9.79
N VAL A 120 -7.57 18.62 -8.87
CA VAL A 120 -6.11 18.82 -8.91
C VAL A 120 -5.52 18.15 -10.15
N ARG A 121 -6.00 16.96 -10.51
CA ARG A 121 -5.53 16.25 -11.72
C ARG A 121 -5.94 16.95 -13.01
N LEU A 122 -7.15 17.51 -13.08
CA LEU A 122 -7.59 18.33 -14.22
C LEU A 122 -6.70 19.56 -14.37
N PHE A 123 -6.50 20.31 -13.29
CA PHE A 123 -5.61 21.47 -13.28
C PHE A 123 -4.18 21.11 -13.71
N LEU A 124 -3.61 20.03 -13.16
CA LEU A 124 -2.26 19.59 -13.50
C LEU A 124 -2.16 19.15 -14.96
N ARG A 125 -3.20 18.51 -15.52
CA ARG A 125 -3.25 18.12 -16.93
C ARG A 125 -3.22 19.36 -17.84
N GLU A 126 -4.08 20.34 -17.56
CA GLU A 126 -4.14 21.60 -18.32
C GLU A 126 -2.82 22.36 -18.21
N PHE A 127 -2.31 22.54 -16.99
CA PHE A 127 -1.01 23.17 -16.73
C PHE A 127 0.13 22.48 -17.48
N CYS A 128 0.17 21.13 -17.50
CA CYS A 128 1.20 20.41 -18.25
C CYS A 128 1.07 20.61 -19.76
N GLY A 129 -0.15 20.68 -20.29
CA GLY A 129 -0.39 21.01 -21.70
C GLY A 129 0.20 22.36 -22.07
N ASP A 130 -0.21 23.40 -21.35
CA ASP A 130 0.24 24.78 -21.58
C ASP A 130 1.76 24.92 -21.39
N PHE A 131 2.31 24.22 -20.39
CA PHE A 131 3.75 24.24 -20.10
C PHE A 131 4.58 23.59 -21.21
N LEU A 132 4.13 22.45 -21.74
CA LEU A 132 4.80 21.74 -22.83
C LEU A 132 4.79 22.56 -24.11
N GLU A 133 3.70 23.26 -24.39
CA GLU A 133 3.56 24.11 -25.58
C GLU A 133 4.39 25.40 -25.48
N SER A 134 4.33 26.09 -24.33
CA SER A 134 4.85 27.46 -24.23
C SER A 134 6.27 27.57 -23.63
N CYS A 135 6.64 26.70 -22.70
CA CYS A 135 7.76 26.98 -21.79
C CYS A 135 8.79 25.84 -21.65
N TYR A 136 8.45 24.61 -22.03
CA TYR A 136 9.33 23.45 -21.84
C TYR A 136 10.67 23.60 -22.58
N ASN A 137 10.63 23.87 -23.90
CA ASN A 137 11.83 23.95 -24.71
C ASN A 137 12.77 25.11 -24.30
N PRO A 138 12.29 26.34 -24.04
CA PRO A 138 13.14 27.41 -23.50
C PRO A 138 13.69 27.10 -22.10
N LEU A 139 12.87 26.58 -21.18
CA LEU A 139 13.28 26.27 -19.81
C LEU A 139 14.35 25.20 -19.77
N MET A 140 14.17 24.10 -20.51
CA MET A 140 15.15 23.01 -20.55
C MET A 140 16.48 23.45 -21.17
N ARG A 141 16.45 24.35 -22.17
CA ARG A 141 17.67 24.96 -22.72
C ARG A 141 18.40 25.78 -21.67
N LEU A 142 17.68 26.61 -20.91
CA LEU A 142 18.27 27.42 -19.84
C LEU A 142 18.88 26.54 -18.73
N VAL A 143 18.15 25.53 -18.27
CA VAL A 143 18.61 24.57 -17.24
C VAL A 143 19.83 23.79 -17.72
N LYS A 144 19.87 23.37 -19.00
CA LYS A 144 21.02 22.68 -19.58
C LYS A 144 22.27 23.59 -19.61
N VAL A 145 22.11 24.86 -19.96
CA VAL A 145 23.21 25.84 -19.97
C VAL A 145 23.72 26.10 -18.55
N SER A 146 22.84 26.26 -17.56
CA SER A 146 23.25 26.49 -16.18
C SER A 146 23.90 25.25 -15.56
N ALA A 147 23.36 24.06 -15.80
CA ALA A 147 23.96 22.80 -15.33
C ALA A 147 25.32 22.53 -15.99
N GLY A 148 25.47 22.81 -17.29
CA GLY A 148 26.75 22.70 -17.99
C GLY A 148 27.82 23.64 -17.43
N ARG A 149 27.44 24.89 -17.10
CA ARG A 149 28.33 25.87 -16.45
C ARG A 149 28.72 25.48 -15.02
N ALA A 150 27.79 24.87 -14.27
CA ALA A 150 28.08 24.37 -12.93
C ALA A 150 29.00 23.13 -12.93
N GLY A 151 28.88 22.27 -13.96
CA GLY A 151 29.75 21.10 -14.13
C GLY A 151 31.20 21.45 -14.48
N THR A 152 31.45 22.58 -15.14
CA THR A 152 32.81 23.07 -15.43
C THR A 152 33.45 23.84 -14.28
N ALA A 153 32.67 24.33 -13.32
CA ALA A 153 33.17 25.05 -12.15
C ALA A 153 33.60 24.13 -10.99
N GLY A 154 33.36 22.82 -11.10
CA GLY A 154 33.73 21.80 -10.10
C GLY A 154 34.91 20.92 -10.49
N SER A 155 35.67 21.25 -11.54
CA SER A 155 36.86 20.48 -11.98
C SER A 155 38.16 21.29 -12.00
N LEU A 156 38.30 22.28 -11.13
CA LEU A 156 39.58 22.94 -10.81
C LEU A 156 39.79 22.93 -9.30
#